data_AF-A0A3C1PHU8-F1
#
_entry.id   AF-A0A3C1PHU8-F1
#
_cell.length_a   1.000
_cell.length_b   1.000
_cell.length_c   1.000
_cell.angle_alpha   90.00
_cell.angle_beta   90.00
_cell.angle_gamma   90.00
#
_symmetry.space_group_name_H-M   'P 1'
#
loop_
_entity.id
_entity.type
_entity.pdbx_description
1 polymer ?
#
loop_
_entity_poly.entity_id
_entity_poly.type
_entity_poly.pdbx_seq_one_letter_code
_entity_poly.pdbx_strand_id
1 'polypeptide(L)'
;MIPNCRQRKFMVYLIRKLMEALKIIIVDDNVKYRESLADLITQVLKFEVIAQASDGEEFLQISNKLRPDIILMDLSMPKMDGFLAT
;
A
#
# COMPACT_ATOMS: atom_id res chain seq x y z
N MET A 1 -12.51 16.87 -38.66
CA MET A 1 -11.52 17.47 -37.74
C MET A 1 -11.38 16.52 -36.55
N ILE A 2 -10.38 15.64 -36.56
CA ILE A 2 -10.20 14.58 -35.55
C ILE A 2 -9.32 15.16 -34.44
N PRO A 3 -9.73 15.14 -33.15
CA PRO A 3 -8.90 15.65 -32.07
C PRO A 3 -7.67 14.74 -31.89
N ASN A 4 -6.51 15.38 -31.73
CA ASN A 4 -5.17 14.81 -31.64
C ASN A 4 -5.10 13.47 -30.86
N CYS A 5 -4.52 12.45 -31.50
CA CYS A 5 -4.22 11.11 -30.96
C CYS A 5 -3.49 11.12 -29.59
N ARG A 6 -2.84 12.23 -29.22
CA ARG A 6 -2.15 12.42 -27.93
C ARG A 6 -3.09 12.53 -26.72
N GLN A 7 -4.30 13.09 -26.87
CA GLN A 7 -5.26 13.22 -25.77
C GLN A 7 -5.89 11.87 -25.38
N ARG A 8 -6.02 10.92 -26.33
CA ARG A 8 -6.56 9.58 -26.05
C ARG A 8 -5.67 8.78 -25.10
N LYS A 9 -4.34 8.86 -25.24
CA LYS A 9 -3.41 8.19 -24.32
C LYS A 9 -3.52 8.72 -22.89
N PHE A 10 -3.66 10.04 -22.74
CA PHE A 10 -3.81 10.67 -21.43
C PHE A 10 -5.13 10.30 -20.76
N MET A 11 -6.22 10.27 -21.52
CA MET A 11 -7.54 9.87 -21.02
C MET A 11 -7.57 8.39 -20.60
N VAL A 12 -6.97 7.49 -21.38
CA VAL A 12 -6.83 6.06 -21.02
C VAL A 12 -5.94 5.86 -19.79
N TYR A 13 -4.85 6.63 -19.65
CA TYR A 13 -3.99 6.58 -18.46
C TYR A 13 -4.73 7.04 -17.19
N LEU A 14 -5.48 8.14 -17.28
CA LEU A 14 -6.23 8.69 -16.15
C LEU A 14 -7.34 7.73 -15.71
N ILE A 15 -8.06 7.14 -16.66
CA ILE A 15 -9.10 6.12 -16.37
C ILE A 15 -8.48 4.89 -15.69
N ARG A 16 -7.32 4.41 -16.15
CA ARG A 16 -6.61 3.29 -15.50
C ARG A 16 -6.17 3.67 -14.08
N LYS A 17 -5.56 4.83 -13.90
CA LYS A 17 -5.10 5.30 -12.59
C LYS A 17 -6.25 5.53 -11.59
N LEU A 18 -7.43 5.91 -12.07
CA LEU A 18 -8.66 6.03 -11.28
C LEU A 18 -9.31 4.67 -10.95
N MET A 19 -8.99 3.64 -11.73
CA MET A 19 -9.51 2.27 -11.57
C MET A 19 -8.53 1.32 -10.87
N GLU A 20 -7.28 1.71 -10.69
CA GLU A 20 -6.27 0.91 -9.99
C GLU A 20 -6.49 1.01 -8.48
N ALA A 21 -6.73 -0.14 -7.84
CA ALA A 21 -6.78 -0.23 -6.39
C ALA A 21 -5.42 0.14 -5.82
N LEU A 22 -5.39 1.06 -4.85
CA LEU A 22 -4.16 1.44 -4.16
C LEU A 22 -3.63 0.24 -3.39
N LYS A 23 -2.33 -0.02 -3.54
CA LYS A 23 -1.64 -1.15 -2.91
C LYS A 23 -1.05 -0.75 -1.58
N ILE A 24 -1.37 -1.49 -0.54
CA ILE A 24 -1.03 -1.16 0.84
C ILE A 24 -0.25 -2.30 1.50
N ILE A 25 0.77 -1.93 2.28
CA ILE A 25 1.42 -2.82 3.24
C ILE A 25 1.07 -2.35 4.65
N ILE A 26 0.71 -3.30 5.52
CA ILE A 26 0.41 -3.04 6.93
C ILE A 26 1.52 -3.65 7.78
N VAL A 27 2.08 -2.87 8.69
CA VAL A 27 3.15 -3.27 9.61
C VAL A 27 2.67 -3.02 11.03
N ASP A 28 2.42 -4.11 11.76
CA ASP A 28 1.86 -4.05 13.11
C ASP A 28 2.19 -5.36 13.85
N ASP A 29 2.66 -5.26 15.10
CA ASP A 29 3.06 -6.41 15.91
C ASP A 29 1.85 -7.20 16.47
N ASN A 30 0.67 -6.58 16.49
CA ASN A 30 -0.57 -7.21 16.92
C ASN A 30 -1.33 -7.84 15.75
N VAL A 31 -1.17 -9.16 15.61
CA VAL A 31 -1.83 -9.97 14.57
C VAL A 31 -3.33 -9.70 14.45
N LYS A 32 -4.07 -9.62 15.56
CA LYS A 32 -5.53 -9.42 15.54
C LYS A 32 -5.91 -8.05 14.98
N TYR A 33 -5.15 -7.03 15.36
CA TYR A 33 -5.39 -5.67 14.90
C TYR A 33 -5.03 -5.54 13.41
N ARG A 34 -3.91 -6.14 13.01
CA ARG A 34 -3.47 -6.21 11.62
C ARG A 34 -4.48 -6.88 10.69
N GLU A 35 -5.03 -8.02 11.09
CA GLU A 35 -6.07 -8.72 10.33
C GLU A 35 -7.35 -7.87 10.23
N SER A 36 -7.79 -7.29 11.34
CA SER A 36 -8.98 -6.41 11.37
C SER A 36 -8.80 -5.18 10.47
N LEU A 37 -7.62 -4.58 10.47
CA LEU A 37 -7.28 -3.46 9.59
C LEU A 37 -7.25 -3.89 8.12
N ALA A 38 -6.66 -5.06 7.82
CA ALA A 38 -6.61 -5.56 6.46
C ALA A 38 -8.01 -5.79 5.88
N ASP A 39 -8.92 -6.36 6.68
CA ASP A 39 -10.32 -6.55 6.31
C ASP A 39 -11.03 -5.21 6.07
N LEU A 40 -10.87 -4.24 6.98
CA LEU A 40 -11.48 -2.91 6.85
C LEU A 40 -10.98 -2.19 5.59
N ILE A 41 -9.67 -2.19 5.35
CA ILE A 41 -9.05 -1.54 4.20
C ILE A 41 -9.52 -2.17 2.89
N THR A 42 -9.61 -3.50 2.84
CA THR A 42 -10.03 -4.22 1.65
C THR A 42 -11.53 -4.04 1.37
N GLN A 43 -12.38 -4.13 2.40
CA GLN A 43 -13.83 -4.09 2.23
C GLN A 43 -14.40 -2.68 2.10
N VAL A 44 -13.85 -1.70 2.82
CA VAL A 44 -14.41 -0.33 2.89
C VAL A 44 -13.73 0.59 1.89
N LEU A 45 -12.39 0.58 1.84
CA LEU A 45 -11.62 1.52 1.04
C LEU A 45 -11.33 1.01 -0.38
N LYS A 46 -11.65 -0.26 -0.67
CA LYS A 46 -11.34 -0.94 -1.94
C LYS A 46 -9.85 -0.86 -2.31
N PHE A 47 -9.01 -0.80 -1.28
CA PHE A 47 -7.56 -0.89 -1.43
C PHE A 47 -7.14 -2.35 -1.40
N GLU A 48 -6.00 -2.64 -2.01
CA GLU A 48 -5.44 -3.98 -2.05
C GLU A 48 -4.33 -4.08 -0.99
N VAL A 49 -4.55 -4.91 0.03
CA VAL A 49 -3.48 -5.21 1.00
C VAL A 49 -2.56 -6.26 0.36
N ILE A 50 -1.40 -5.81 -0.12
CA ILE A 50 -0.48 -6.66 -0.89
C ILE A 50 0.51 -7.45 0.00
N ALA A 51 0.71 -7.01 1.24
CA ALA A 51 1.46 -7.73 2.25
C ALA A 51 1.19 -7.21 3.66
N GLN A 52 1.58 -8.01 4.65
CA GLN A 52 1.55 -7.67 6.06
C GLN A 52 2.91 -8.02 6.68
N ALA A 53 3.34 -7.24 7.66
CA ALA A 53 4.54 -7.51 8.45
C ALA A 53 4.24 -7.33 9.95
N SER A 54 4.96 -8.08 10.77
CA SER A 54 4.90 -8.02 12.24
C SER A 54 5.96 -7.11 12.86
N ASP A 55 6.99 -6.75 12.10
CA ASP A 55 8.05 -5.85 12.52
C ASP A 55 8.71 -5.16 11.33
N GLY A 56 9.64 -4.24 11.62
CA GLY A 56 10.38 -3.50 10.61
C GLY A 56 11.36 -4.34 9.79
N GLU A 57 11.88 -5.46 10.30
CA GLU A 57 12.80 -6.33 9.57
C GLU A 57 12.04 -7.13 8.49
N GLU A 58 10.92 -7.73 8.86
CA GLU A 58 9.99 -8.39 7.94
C GLU A 58 9.49 -7.38 6.90
N PHE A 59 9.15 -6.16 7.32
CA PHE A 59 8.78 -5.09 6.41
C PHE A 59 9.90 -4.75 5.40
N LEU A 60 11.15 -4.64 5.81
CA LEU A 60 12.27 -4.37 4.89
C LEU A 60 12.47 -5.50 3.88
N GLN A 61 12.30 -6.76 4.30
CA GLN A 61 12.39 -7.91 3.38
C GLN A 61 11.26 -7.91 2.33
N ILE A 62 10.06 -7.47 2.73
CA ILE A 62 8.87 -7.40 1.87
C ILE A 62 8.91 -6.18 0.96
N SER A 63 9.20 -4.99 1.49
CA SER A 63 9.21 -3.72 0.77
C SER A 63 10.25 -3.67 -0.35
N ASN A 64 11.36 -4.40 -0.22
CA ASN A 64 12.34 -4.53 -1.30
C ASN A 64 11.80 -5.31 -2.52
N LYS A 65 10.77 -6.15 -2.33
CA LYS A 65 10.18 -7.00 -3.39
C LYS A 65 8.89 -6.43 -3.95
N LEU A 66 8.21 -5.59 -3.18
CA LEU A 66 6.90 -5.05 -3.51
C LEU A 66 6.96 -3.56 -3.79
N ARG A 67 6.03 -3.07 -4.61
CA ARG A 67 5.83 -1.62 -4.86
C ARG A 67 4.49 -1.19 -4.28
N PRO A 68 4.40 -0.95 -2.95
CA PRO A 68 3.22 -0.38 -2.35
C PRO A 68 3.05 1.09 -2.77
N ASP A 69 1.81 1.55 -2.83
CA ASP A 69 1.46 2.97 -2.92
C ASP A 69 1.44 3.63 -1.54
N ILE A 70 1.05 2.87 -0.51
CA ILE A 70 0.92 3.33 0.88
C ILE A 70 1.51 2.28 1.83
N ILE A 71 2.23 2.74 2.85
CA ILE A 71 2.70 1.91 3.96
C ILE A 71 2.01 2.42 5.23
N LEU A 72 1.31 1.53 5.93
CA LEU A 72 0.71 1.79 7.22
C LEU A 72 1.52 1.04 8.27
N MET A 73 2.33 1.76 9.05
CA MET A 73 3.23 1.19 10.03
C MET A 73 2.92 1.74 11.42
N ASP A 74 2.75 0.86 12.41
CA ASP A 74 2.69 1.27 13.80
C ASP A 74 4.06 1.78 14.25
N LEU A 75 4.08 2.98 14.83
CA LEU A 75 5.28 3.60 15.37
C LEU A 75 5.58 3.12 16.80
N SER A 76 4.64 2.41 17.42
CA SER A 76 4.71 1.96 18.82
C SER A 76 5.30 0.54 18.96
N MET A 77 6.10 0.08 18.00
CA MET A 77 6.75 -1.24 18.04
C MET A 77 8.02 -1.23 18.91
N PRO A 78 8.08 -1.99 20.02
CA PRO A 78 9.25 -2.06 20.89
C PRO A 78 10.25 -3.07 20.32
N LYS A 79 11.04 -2.68 19.31
CA LYS A 79 12.26 -3.41 18.88
C LYS A 79 13.07 -2.71 17.78
N MET A 80 12.52 -1.70 17.12
CA MET A 80 13.27 -0.90 16.15
C MET A 80 12.69 0.52 16.12
N ASP A 81 13.49 1.52 16.46
CA ASP A 81 13.12 2.92 16.26
C ASP A 81 12.77 3.12 14.78
N GLY A 82 11.50 3.42 14.49
CA GLY A 82 11.01 3.72 13.14
C GLY A 82 11.70 4.91 12.46
N PHE A 83 12.63 5.57 13.16
CA PHE A 83 13.48 6.65 12.66
C PHE A 83 14.69 6.19 11.84
N LEU A 84 15.12 4.91 11.93
CA LEU A 84 16.32 4.44 11.21
C LEU A 84 16.04 3.92 9.78
N ALA A 85 14.78 3.94 9.33
CA ALA A 85 14.35 3.43 8.02
C ALA A 85 13.92 4.53 7.02
N THR A 86 14.48 5.74 7.12
CA THR A 86 14.34 6.82 6.11
C THR A 86 15.63 6.96 5.32
#